data_AF-A0A8T5SYW5-F1
#
_entry.id   AF-A0A8T5SYW5-F1
#
_cell.length_a   1.000
_cell.length_b   1.000
_cell.length_c   1.000
_cell.angle_alpha   90.00
_cell.angle_beta   90.00
_cell.angle_gamma   90.00
#
_symmetry.space_group_name_H-M   'P 1'
#
loop_
_entity.id
_entity.type
_entity.pdbx_description
1 polymer ?
#
loop_
_entity_poly.entity_id
_entity_poly.type
_entity_poly.pdbx_seq_one_letter_code
_entity_poly.pdbx_strand_id
1 'polypeptide(L)'
;MKKDLEYIVPLKERDTINFFFKIIKPSKKIWLITVLIFLSWYVAWYFSIRFFSTASSSSQYRLIIILIVVISISSPLLGLFLWKWVGGWVTKKAVYETLKTKHEKKDEIRESLGRLKQEREYHKFSFFRVIIALLIGFDISPETKYYLEEKTYSIDIGSFRSFIRTRLYDMISASLGIGFLIASIVKYAISDTFTGFVTGALVLLAAPILICWLTPVVWTIKDAQIKYIKPNNLDYELSDKVRRSVISRFFGLSAWFAGISFFIDLISELQVFNNSSFASTVAMFFLAILGVIIVTILAFGTLYLFGMLYLNFFHEKRVNDLRGKLSEIIPYAQTNAIVSEESEYLI
;
A
#
# COMPACT_ATOMS: atom_id res chain seq x y z
N MET A 1 -16.31 38.20 -17.58
CA MET A 1 -16.55 38.05 -16.12
C MET A 1 -16.11 36.66 -15.69
N LYS A 2 -14.95 36.55 -15.04
CA LYS A 2 -14.55 35.31 -14.34
C LYS A 2 -15.26 35.33 -12.99
N LYS A 3 -16.18 34.38 -12.76
CA LYS A 3 -16.62 34.08 -11.40
C LYS A 3 -15.46 33.36 -10.72
N ASP A 4 -14.65 34.12 -10.00
CA ASP A 4 -13.77 33.57 -8.97
C ASP A 4 -14.68 33.05 -7.86
N LEU A 5 -15.19 31.82 -8.04
CA LEU A 5 -15.82 31.10 -6.95
C LEU A 5 -14.71 30.69 -5.99
N GLU A 6 -14.55 31.47 -4.93
CA GLU A 6 -13.71 31.17 -3.78
C GLU A 6 -14.28 29.96 -3.03
N TYR A 7 -14.07 28.75 -3.57
CA TYR A 7 -14.36 27.48 -2.89
C TYR A 7 -13.34 27.14 -1.78
N ILE A 8 -12.42 28.05 -1.51
CA ILE A 8 -11.36 27.88 -0.53
C ILE A 8 -11.41 29.14 0.31
N VAL A 9 -11.93 29.03 1.53
CA VAL A 9 -11.65 30.03 2.55
C VAL A 9 -10.27 29.66 3.12
N PRO A 10 -9.18 30.40 2.80
CA PRO A 10 -7.90 30.18 3.46
C PRO A 10 -8.05 30.57 4.92
N LEU A 11 -8.27 29.59 5.79
CA LEU A 11 -8.38 29.83 7.22
C LEU A 11 -6.98 30.11 7.78
N LYS A 12 -6.82 31.31 8.36
CA LYS A 12 -5.59 31.75 9.03
C LYS A 12 -5.46 31.17 10.44
N GLU A 13 -6.54 30.69 11.04
CA GLU A 13 -6.55 30.28 12.45
C GLU A 13 -6.63 28.76 12.62
N ARG A 14 -5.71 28.25 13.46
CA ARG A 14 -5.59 26.84 13.82
C ARG A 14 -6.71 26.49 14.79
N ASP A 15 -7.76 25.84 14.31
CA ASP A 15 -8.69 25.18 15.22
C ASP A 15 -8.06 23.85 15.71
N THR A 16 -7.45 23.90 16.89
CA THR A 16 -6.48 22.88 17.37
C THR A 16 -7.07 21.51 17.71
N ILE A 17 -8.40 21.40 17.83
CA ILE A 17 -9.07 20.22 18.40
C ILE A 17 -9.23 19.08 17.38
N ASN A 18 -9.46 19.39 16.10
CA ASN A 18 -9.69 18.39 15.02
C ASN A 18 -8.49 18.23 14.06
N PHE A 19 -7.38 18.88 14.40
CA PHE A 19 -6.19 19.01 13.56
C PHE A 19 -5.33 17.74 13.49
N PHE A 20 -5.23 17.03 14.62
CA PHE A 20 -4.35 15.88 14.76
C PHE A 20 -5.07 14.60 14.38
N PHE A 21 -4.47 13.88 13.44
CA PHE A 21 -4.87 12.52 13.14
C PHE A 21 -4.65 11.64 14.36
N LYS A 22 -5.64 10.81 14.71
CA LYS A 22 -5.64 9.94 15.89
C LYS A 22 -5.98 8.50 15.51
N ILE A 23 -5.33 7.57 16.19
CA ILE A 23 -5.62 6.14 16.05
C ILE A 23 -6.24 5.63 17.35
N ILE A 24 -7.45 5.08 17.28
CA ILE A 24 -8.10 4.41 18.40
C ILE A 24 -7.50 3.01 18.51
N LYS A 25 -6.65 2.83 19.52
CA LYS A 25 -5.87 1.60 19.73
C LYS A 25 -6.76 0.46 20.26
N PRO A 26 -6.45 -0.80 19.91
CA PRO A 26 -7.12 -1.95 20.52
C PRO A 26 -6.88 -1.99 22.04
N SER A 27 -7.85 -2.55 22.78
CA SER A 27 -7.66 -2.81 24.20
C SER A 27 -6.57 -3.86 24.43
N LYS A 28 -5.92 -3.84 25.60
CA LYS A 28 -4.90 -4.83 25.98
C LYS A 28 -5.39 -6.28 25.82
N LYS A 29 -6.68 -6.53 26.12
CA LYS A 29 -7.32 -7.85 25.96
C LYS A 29 -7.39 -8.27 24.49
N ILE A 30 -7.85 -7.38 23.61
CA ILE A 30 -7.91 -7.65 22.16
C ILE A 30 -6.51 -7.92 21.63
N TRP A 31 -5.53 -7.13 22.04
CA TRP A 31 -4.14 -7.30 21.61
C TRP A 31 -3.55 -8.66 22.04
N LEU A 32 -3.79 -9.08 23.28
CA LEU A 32 -3.37 -10.39 23.78
C LEU A 32 -4.02 -11.53 22.98
N ILE A 33 -5.34 -11.44 22.73
CA ILE A 33 -6.08 -12.43 21.95
C ILE A 33 -5.52 -12.53 20.53
N THR A 34 -5.26 -11.39 19.87
CA THR A 34 -4.67 -11.36 18.54
C THR A 34 -3.30 -12.05 18.50
N VAL A 35 -2.43 -11.77 19.47
CA VAL A 35 -1.10 -12.42 19.54
C VAL A 35 -1.23 -13.91 19.81
N LEU A 36 -2.13 -14.32 20.70
CA LEU A 36 -2.36 -15.74 20.99
C LEU A 36 -2.90 -16.49 19.77
N ILE A 37 -3.87 -15.93 19.04
CA ILE A 37 -4.38 -16.50 17.78
C ILE A 37 -3.25 -16.64 16.77
N PHE A 38 -2.41 -15.61 16.62
CA PHE A 38 -1.28 -15.64 15.70
C PHE A 38 -0.28 -16.75 16.07
N LEU A 39 0.15 -16.80 17.33
CA LEU A 39 1.05 -17.85 17.82
C LEU A 39 0.43 -19.25 17.65
N SER A 40 -0.85 -19.40 17.94
CA SER A 40 -1.56 -20.67 17.80
C SER A 40 -1.64 -21.13 16.35
N TRP A 41 -1.84 -20.19 15.42
CA TRP A 41 -1.84 -20.47 13.98
C TRP A 41 -0.46 -20.92 13.50
N TYR A 42 0.61 -20.28 13.97
CA TYR A 42 1.99 -20.69 13.67
C TYR A 42 2.32 -22.07 14.23
N VAL A 43 1.87 -22.36 15.45
CA VAL A 43 2.03 -23.67 16.09
C VAL A 43 1.25 -24.73 15.31
N ALA A 44 0.00 -24.47 14.93
CA ALA A 44 -0.82 -25.37 14.11
C ALA A 44 -0.21 -25.61 12.72
N TRP A 45 0.37 -24.58 12.13
CA TRP A 45 1.06 -24.66 10.84
C TRP A 45 2.33 -25.52 10.95
N TYR A 46 3.16 -25.27 11.97
CA TYR A 46 4.33 -26.08 12.28
C TYR A 46 3.98 -27.57 12.50
N PHE A 47 2.90 -27.85 13.25
CA PHE A 47 2.44 -29.23 13.49
C PHE A 47 1.88 -29.90 12.26
N SER A 48 1.04 -29.21 11.47
CA SER A 48 0.52 -29.72 10.20
C SER A 48 1.67 -30.14 9.28
N ILE A 49 2.71 -29.33 9.24
CA ILE A 49 3.88 -29.59 8.42
C ILE A 49 4.76 -30.69 8.98
N ARG A 50 4.96 -30.76 10.30
CA ARG A 50 5.66 -31.88 10.94
C ARG A 50 4.96 -33.18 10.59
N PHE A 51 3.62 -33.21 10.69
CA PHE A 51 2.80 -34.36 10.31
C PHE A 51 3.06 -34.80 8.87
N PHE A 52 3.04 -33.87 7.89
CA PHE A 52 3.38 -34.18 6.50
C PHE A 52 4.85 -34.59 6.29
N SER A 53 5.80 -34.00 7.03
CA SER A 53 7.23 -34.35 6.95
C SER A 53 7.56 -35.71 7.55
N THR A 54 6.74 -36.22 8.49
CA THR A 54 6.95 -37.55 9.06
C THR A 54 6.65 -38.65 8.02
N ALA A 55 5.91 -38.32 6.96
CA ALA A 55 5.65 -39.19 5.82
C ALA A 55 6.74 -39.16 4.73
N SER A 56 7.72 -38.23 4.80
CA SER A 56 8.78 -38.04 3.79
C SER A 56 10.13 -37.76 4.47
N SER A 57 11.03 -38.74 4.44
CA SER A 57 12.24 -38.82 5.27
C SER A 57 13.43 -37.94 4.83
N SER A 58 13.24 -36.92 4.00
CA SER A 58 14.34 -36.10 3.50
C SER A 58 14.68 -34.93 4.43
N SER A 59 15.95 -34.79 4.79
CA SER A 59 16.50 -33.70 5.62
C SER A 59 16.28 -32.30 5.01
N GLN A 60 16.10 -32.22 3.69
CA GLN A 60 15.86 -30.97 2.97
C GLN A 60 14.49 -30.37 3.30
N TYR A 61 13.44 -31.20 3.42
CA TYR A 61 12.11 -30.72 3.81
C TYR A 61 12.15 -30.04 5.18
N ARG A 62 12.84 -30.64 6.16
CA ARG A 62 12.96 -30.06 7.52
C ARG A 62 13.62 -28.70 7.51
N LEU A 63 14.66 -28.50 6.70
CA LEU A 63 15.33 -27.21 6.56
C LEU A 63 14.43 -26.15 5.91
N ILE A 64 13.72 -26.51 4.84
CA ILE A 64 12.75 -25.62 4.17
C ILE A 64 11.67 -25.16 5.15
N ILE A 65 11.18 -26.07 5.99
CA ILE A 65 10.15 -25.80 6.99
C ILE A 65 10.64 -24.79 8.03
N ILE A 66 11.84 -25.00 8.58
CA ILE A 66 12.46 -24.07 9.54
C ILE A 66 12.62 -22.71 8.88
N LEU A 67 13.09 -22.67 7.63
CA LEU A 67 13.28 -21.44 6.88
C LEU A 67 11.96 -20.68 6.69
N ILE A 68 10.86 -21.37 6.38
CA ILE A 68 9.53 -20.74 6.27
C ILE A 68 9.10 -20.13 7.59
N VAL A 69 9.22 -20.85 8.71
CA VAL A 69 8.83 -20.32 10.03
C VAL A 69 9.66 -19.09 10.37
N VAL A 70 10.98 -19.17 10.18
CA VAL A 70 11.91 -18.06 10.45
C VAL A 70 11.60 -16.85 9.58
N ILE A 71 11.38 -17.04 8.28
CA ILE A 71 11.02 -15.95 7.36
C ILE A 71 9.68 -15.35 7.74
N SER A 72 8.68 -16.16 8.09
CA SER A 72 7.33 -15.68 8.42
C SER A 72 7.32 -14.83 9.71
N ILE A 73 8.20 -15.11 10.67
CA ILE A 73 8.37 -14.31 11.90
C ILE A 73 9.28 -13.08 11.67
N SER A 74 10.39 -13.26 10.97
CA SER A 74 11.37 -12.19 10.72
C SER A 74 10.87 -11.16 9.71
N SER A 75 10.03 -11.56 8.76
CA SER A 75 9.45 -10.73 7.70
C SER A 75 8.67 -9.52 8.25
N PRO A 76 7.71 -9.68 9.18
CA PRO A 76 7.06 -8.55 9.85
C PRO A 76 8.03 -7.62 10.58
N LEU A 77 9.03 -8.18 11.28
CA LEU A 77 9.99 -7.41 12.08
C LEU A 77 10.93 -6.59 11.20
N LEU A 78 11.48 -7.21 10.15
CA LEU A 78 12.28 -6.55 9.12
C LEU A 78 11.44 -5.52 8.36
N GLY A 79 10.18 -5.85 8.07
CA GLY A 79 9.22 -4.93 7.47
C GLY A 79 9.04 -3.66 8.31
N LEU A 80 8.93 -3.78 9.64
CA LEU A 80 8.82 -2.61 10.54
C LEU A 80 10.11 -1.77 10.53
N PHE A 81 11.28 -2.42 10.48
CA PHE A 81 12.56 -1.74 10.40
C PHE A 81 12.73 -0.98 9.07
N LEU A 82 12.52 -1.68 7.95
CA LEU A 82 12.57 -1.09 6.60
C LEU A 82 11.55 0.03 6.48
N TRP A 83 10.37 -0.14 7.05
CA TRP A 83 9.37 0.90 7.09
C TRP A 83 9.87 2.17 7.81
N LYS A 84 10.47 2.02 9.01
CA LYS A 84 10.97 3.16 9.80
C LYS A 84 11.99 3.99 9.01
N TRP A 85 12.84 3.33 8.24
CA TRP A 85 13.89 3.96 7.45
C TRP A 85 13.41 4.39 6.06
N VAL A 86 13.02 3.44 5.23
CA VAL A 86 12.64 3.64 3.82
C VAL A 86 11.32 4.37 3.71
N GLY A 87 10.28 3.96 4.45
CA GLY A 87 8.98 4.62 4.41
C GLY A 87 9.06 6.09 4.80
N GLY A 88 9.76 6.39 5.90
CA GLY A 88 10.01 7.77 6.31
C GLY A 88 10.82 8.59 5.30
N TRP A 89 11.83 7.97 4.69
CA TRP A 89 12.63 8.59 3.63
C TRP A 89 11.79 8.87 2.38
N VAL A 90 10.97 7.92 1.91
CA VAL A 90 10.08 8.07 0.76
C VAL A 90 9.06 9.17 1.04
N THR A 91 8.38 9.17 2.19
CA THR A 91 7.43 10.25 2.52
C THR A 91 8.12 11.62 2.52
N LYS A 92 9.34 11.74 3.08
CA LYS A 92 10.09 13.00 3.05
C LYS A 92 10.49 13.40 1.63
N LYS A 93 11.19 12.53 0.90
CA LYS A 93 11.79 12.85 -0.40
C LYS A 93 10.79 12.87 -1.56
N ALA A 94 9.79 12.01 -1.53
CA ALA A 94 8.86 11.82 -2.64
C ALA A 94 7.58 12.66 -2.48
N VAL A 95 7.12 12.93 -1.26
CA VAL A 95 5.91 13.73 -1.01
C VAL A 95 6.29 15.16 -0.63
N TYR A 96 6.98 15.36 0.49
CA TYR A 96 7.27 16.70 1.02
C TYR A 96 8.17 17.50 0.07
N GLU A 97 9.33 16.98 -0.33
CA GLU A 97 10.24 17.71 -1.23
C GLU A 97 9.61 17.97 -2.61
N THR A 98 8.77 17.07 -3.11
CA THR A 98 8.07 17.25 -4.39
C THR A 98 7.07 18.39 -4.33
N LEU A 99 6.25 18.44 -3.28
CA LEU A 99 5.30 19.54 -3.05
C LEU A 99 6.02 20.87 -2.76
N LYS A 100 7.09 20.82 -1.96
CA LYS A 100 7.98 21.96 -1.69
C LYS A 100 8.54 22.55 -2.97
N THR A 101 9.19 21.71 -3.78
CA THR A 101 9.78 22.12 -5.07
C THR A 101 8.70 22.68 -5.98
N LYS A 102 7.51 22.06 -6.02
CA LYS A 102 6.39 22.55 -6.83
C LYS A 102 5.94 23.96 -6.41
N HIS A 103 5.88 24.21 -5.11
CA HIS A 103 5.47 25.50 -4.58
C HIS A 103 6.55 26.57 -4.80
N GLU A 104 7.80 26.29 -4.43
CA GLU A 104 8.92 27.23 -4.50
C GLU A 104 9.35 27.54 -5.95
N LYS A 105 9.28 26.56 -6.85
CA LYS A 105 9.69 26.71 -8.26
C LYS A 105 8.50 26.80 -9.22
N LYS A 106 7.34 27.26 -8.75
CA LYS A 106 6.11 27.31 -9.55
C LYS A 106 6.31 28.09 -10.86
N ASP A 107 7.01 29.21 -10.82
CA ASP A 107 7.24 30.06 -11.98
C ASP A 107 8.26 29.44 -12.95
N GLU A 108 9.34 28.83 -12.44
CA GLU A 108 10.28 28.04 -13.27
C GLU A 108 9.58 26.82 -13.92
N ILE A 109 8.66 26.16 -13.20
CA ILE A 109 7.86 25.03 -13.70
C ILE A 109 6.90 25.52 -14.79
N ARG A 110 6.30 26.70 -14.62
CA ARG A 110 5.42 27.30 -15.62
C ARG A 110 6.19 27.67 -16.88
N GLU A 111 7.37 28.25 -16.73
CA GLU A 111 8.24 28.61 -17.85
C GLU A 111 8.79 27.37 -18.56
N SER A 112 9.30 26.38 -17.82
CA SER A 112 9.79 25.13 -18.38
C SER A 112 8.68 24.28 -19.00
N LEU A 113 7.47 24.20 -18.43
CA LEU A 113 6.33 23.53 -19.07
C LEU A 113 5.80 24.28 -20.28
N GLY A 114 5.84 25.62 -20.27
CA GLY A 114 5.57 26.45 -21.43
C GLY A 114 6.53 26.13 -22.58
N ARG A 115 7.83 26.02 -22.28
CA ARG A 115 8.87 25.60 -23.23
C ARG A 115 8.76 24.12 -23.62
N LEU A 116 8.44 23.20 -22.71
CA LEU A 116 8.23 21.76 -22.97
C LEU A 116 7.05 21.48 -23.91
N LYS A 117 6.08 22.40 -24.00
CA LYS A 117 4.99 22.31 -24.99
C LYS A 117 5.45 22.71 -26.39
N GLN A 118 6.58 23.40 -26.51
CA GLN A 118 7.17 23.90 -27.76
C GLN A 118 8.40 23.11 -28.20
N GLU A 119 9.22 22.56 -27.30
CA GLU A 119 10.47 21.88 -27.62
C GLU A 119 10.57 20.53 -26.88
N ARG A 120 10.75 19.45 -27.64
CA ARG A 120 10.98 18.08 -27.15
C ARG A 120 12.39 17.89 -26.57
N GLU A 121 12.84 18.77 -25.67
CA GLU A 121 14.14 18.60 -25.03
C GLU A 121 14.01 18.58 -23.50
N TYR A 122 14.22 17.37 -22.96
CA TYR A 122 14.19 17.07 -21.54
C TYR A 122 15.52 17.47 -20.89
N HIS A 123 15.63 18.68 -20.34
CA HIS A 123 16.68 18.97 -19.36
C HIS A 123 16.21 19.91 -18.25
N LYS A 124 16.58 19.53 -17.01
CA LYS A 124 16.45 20.26 -15.73
C LYS A 124 15.13 20.19 -14.93
N PHE A 125 14.34 19.14 -15.10
CA PHE A 125 13.66 18.51 -13.95
C PHE A 125 14.25 17.13 -13.81
N SER A 126 14.84 16.76 -12.65
CA SER A 126 15.52 15.46 -12.56
C SER A 126 14.52 14.38 -12.94
N PHE A 127 14.77 13.67 -14.04
CA PHE A 127 13.89 12.65 -14.62
C PHE A 127 13.29 11.71 -13.55
N PHE A 128 14.11 11.38 -12.55
CA PHE A 128 13.74 10.61 -11.37
C PHE A 128 12.56 11.20 -10.55
N ARG A 129 12.49 12.52 -10.36
CA ARG A 129 11.40 13.20 -9.65
C ARG A 129 10.11 13.22 -10.47
N VAL A 130 10.21 13.36 -11.79
CA VAL A 130 9.04 13.25 -12.69
C VAL A 130 8.49 11.83 -12.65
N ILE A 131 9.37 10.82 -12.68
CA ILE A 131 8.98 9.42 -12.51
C ILE A 131 8.33 9.20 -11.15
N ILE A 132 8.92 9.69 -10.05
CA ILE A 132 8.34 9.55 -8.70
C ILE A 132 6.99 10.24 -8.60
N ALA A 133 6.87 11.46 -9.14
CA ALA A 133 5.63 12.20 -9.17
C ALA A 133 4.56 11.46 -9.99
N LEU A 134 4.92 10.87 -11.13
CA LEU A 134 4.03 10.04 -11.94
C LEU A 134 3.64 8.73 -11.22
N LEU A 135 4.60 8.06 -10.58
CA LEU A 135 4.39 6.81 -9.84
C LEU A 135 3.48 7.01 -8.63
N ILE A 136 3.63 8.12 -7.91
CA ILE A 136 2.78 8.46 -6.76
C ILE A 136 1.51 9.20 -7.21
N GLY A 137 1.44 9.69 -8.45
CA GLY A 137 0.26 10.36 -9.00
C GLY A 137 0.15 11.86 -8.66
N PHE A 138 1.24 12.52 -8.28
CA PHE A 138 1.25 13.98 -8.17
C PHE A 138 0.97 14.64 -9.53
N ASP A 139 0.12 15.67 -9.52
CA ASP A 139 -0.04 16.58 -10.64
C ASP A 139 1.02 17.67 -10.57
N ILE A 140 1.94 17.66 -11.53
CA ILE A 140 3.03 18.64 -11.59
C ILE A 140 2.55 19.93 -12.27
N SER A 141 1.34 19.96 -12.84
CA SER A 141 0.81 21.15 -13.51
C SER A 141 0.89 22.38 -12.60
N PRO A 142 1.45 23.51 -13.07
CA PRO A 142 1.70 24.70 -12.27
C PRO A 142 0.40 25.36 -11.79
N GLU A 143 -0.70 25.10 -12.50
CA GLU A 143 -2.02 25.62 -12.16
C GLU A 143 -2.74 24.80 -11.08
N THR A 144 -2.30 23.56 -10.82
CA THR A 144 -2.90 22.72 -9.78
C THR A 144 -2.47 23.20 -8.39
N LYS A 145 -3.43 23.61 -7.59
CA LYS A 145 -3.22 24.08 -6.20
C LYS A 145 -3.43 22.92 -5.23
N TYR A 146 -2.45 22.69 -4.36
CA TYR A 146 -2.53 21.69 -3.29
C TYR A 146 -2.91 22.36 -1.96
N TYR A 147 -3.67 21.66 -1.14
CA TYR A 147 -4.02 22.09 0.21
C TYR A 147 -4.19 20.88 1.15
N LEU A 148 -4.16 21.14 2.45
CA LEU A 148 -4.44 20.15 3.48
C LEU A 148 -5.88 20.31 3.97
N GLU A 149 -6.64 19.22 4.01
CA GLU A 149 -7.96 19.25 4.67
C GLU A 149 -7.80 19.53 6.15
N GLU A 150 -8.58 20.46 6.68
CA GLU A 150 -8.56 20.82 8.10
C GLU A 150 -9.03 19.66 8.99
N LYS A 151 -10.21 19.08 8.68
CA LYS A 151 -10.82 18.01 9.47
C LYS A 151 -10.20 16.66 9.18
N THR A 152 -9.38 16.19 10.11
CA THR A 152 -8.89 14.80 10.10
C THR A 152 -9.91 13.84 10.69
N TYR A 153 -9.96 12.62 10.16
CA TYR A 153 -10.73 11.53 10.75
C TYR A 153 -9.85 10.66 11.62
N SER A 154 -10.43 10.09 12.68
CA SER A 154 -9.77 9.06 13.48
C SER A 154 -9.96 7.68 12.87
N ILE A 155 -8.94 6.83 12.95
CA ILE A 155 -9.05 5.43 12.54
C ILE A 155 -9.19 4.54 13.76
N ASP A 156 -10.28 3.75 13.78
CA ASP A 156 -10.44 2.67 14.75
C ASP A 156 -9.79 1.37 14.25
N ILE A 157 -8.66 1.02 14.88
CA ILE A 157 -7.96 -0.25 14.67
C ILE A 157 -8.33 -1.30 15.73
N GLY A 158 -9.13 -0.94 16.75
CA GLY A 158 -9.74 -1.88 17.69
C GLY A 158 -10.86 -2.70 17.04
N SER A 159 -11.53 -2.15 16.03
CA SER A 159 -12.52 -2.87 15.23
C SER A 159 -11.89 -3.64 14.06
N PHE A 160 -11.86 -4.97 14.17
CA PHE A 160 -11.37 -5.88 13.12
C PHE A 160 -12.03 -5.61 11.75
N ARG A 161 -13.35 -5.43 11.73
CA ARG A 161 -14.12 -5.16 10.50
C ARG A 161 -13.71 -3.84 9.84
N SER A 162 -13.48 -2.80 10.65
CA SER A 162 -13.01 -1.50 10.17
C SER A 162 -11.63 -1.62 9.53
N PHE A 163 -10.69 -2.27 10.23
CA PHE A 163 -9.33 -2.46 9.76
C PHE A 163 -9.27 -3.27 8.46
N ILE A 164 -10.02 -4.37 8.36
CA ILE A 164 -10.06 -5.17 7.13
C ILE A 164 -10.51 -4.32 5.95
N ARG A 165 -11.67 -3.66 6.10
CA ARG A 165 -12.32 -2.93 5.00
C ARG A 165 -11.48 -1.76 4.49
N THR A 166 -10.74 -1.10 5.38
CA THR A 166 -10.07 0.17 5.06
C THR A 166 -8.59 0.04 4.73
N ARG A 167 -7.92 -1.01 5.22
CA ARG A 167 -6.45 -1.16 5.15
C ARG A 167 -6.00 -2.50 4.63
N LEU A 168 -6.55 -3.58 5.17
CA LEU A 168 -5.98 -4.92 4.96
C LEU A 168 -6.12 -5.40 3.51
N TYR A 169 -7.24 -5.13 2.84
CA TYR A 169 -7.43 -5.52 1.44
C TYR A 169 -6.34 -4.97 0.52
N ASP A 170 -6.02 -3.68 0.64
CA ASP A 170 -4.98 -3.05 -0.19
C ASP A 170 -3.61 -3.70 0.08
N MET A 171 -3.33 -4.06 1.33
CA MET A 171 -2.05 -4.67 1.72
C MET A 171 -1.93 -6.14 1.28
N ILE A 172 -3.02 -6.92 1.37
CA ILE A 172 -3.08 -8.29 0.87
C ILE A 172 -2.92 -8.31 -0.64
N SER A 173 -3.72 -7.50 -1.34
CA SER A 173 -3.72 -7.48 -2.79
C SER A 173 -2.36 -7.05 -3.35
N ALA A 174 -1.71 -6.08 -2.71
CA ALA A 174 -0.35 -5.71 -3.05
C ALA A 174 0.65 -6.86 -2.82
N SER A 175 0.62 -7.46 -1.62
CA SER A 175 1.56 -8.52 -1.20
C SER A 175 1.48 -9.75 -2.07
N LEU A 176 0.26 -10.16 -2.43
CA LEU A 176 0.05 -11.26 -3.35
C LEU A 176 0.48 -10.89 -4.77
N GLY A 177 0.20 -9.67 -5.24
CA GLY A 177 0.55 -9.28 -6.61
C GLY A 177 2.04 -9.28 -6.89
N ILE A 178 2.81 -8.58 -6.07
CA ILE A 178 4.27 -8.57 -6.20
C ILE A 178 4.83 -9.96 -5.85
N GLY A 179 4.28 -10.62 -4.83
CA GLY A 179 4.71 -11.96 -4.44
C GLY A 179 4.57 -12.98 -5.57
N PHE A 180 3.42 -13.06 -6.22
CA PHE A 180 3.20 -13.98 -7.35
C PHE A 180 4.01 -13.57 -8.58
N LEU A 181 4.14 -12.28 -8.87
CA LEU A 181 4.96 -11.82 -9.99
C LEU A 181 6.43 -12.25 -9.82
N ILE A 182 7.01 -12.03 -8.64
CA ILE A 182 8.39 -12.45 -8.36
C ILE A 182 8.48 -13.97 -8.30
N ALA A 183 7.51 -14.66 -7.68
CA ALA A 183 7.50 -16.12 -7.61
C ALA A 183 7.46 -16.75 -9.01
N SER A 184 6.69 -16.19 -9.95
CA SER A 184 6.69 -16.63 -11.34
C SER A 184 8.04 -16.40 -12.02
N ILE A 185 8.65 -15.22 -11.87
CA ILE A 185 9.99 -14.93 -12.43
C ILE A 185 11.04 -15.91 -11.88
N VAL A 186 11.03 -16.14 -10.57
CA VAL A 186 11.95 -17.06 -9.90
C VAL A 186 11.73 -18.50 -10.34
N LYS A 187 10.46 -18.92 -10.47
CA LYS A 187 10.13 -20.25 -11.01
C LYS A 187 10.70 -20.41 -12.42
N TYR A 188 10.50 -19.45 -13.31
CA TYR A 188 11.06 -19.52 -14.67
C TYR A 188 12.59 -19.56 -14.70
N ALA A 189 13.27 -19.01 -13.68
CA ALA A 189 14.71 -19.03 -13.57
C ALA A 189 15.27 -20.36 -13.01
N ILE A 190 14.44 -21.20 -12.38
CA ILE A 190 14.85 -22.45 -11.74
C ILE A 190 14.27 -23.63 -12.51
N SER A 191 15.13 -24.46 -13.08
CA SER A 191 14.71 -25.60 -13.92
C SER A 191 14.06 -26.76 -13.16
N ASP A 192 14.32 -26.87 -11.85
CA ASP A 192 13.73 -27.91 -11.01
C ASP A 192 12.37 -27.46 -10.44
N THR A 193 11.29 -28.15 -10.82
CA THR A 193 9.91 -27.80 -10.43
C THR A 193 9.73 -27.74 -8.91
N PHE A 194 10.33 -28.66 -8.16
CA PHE A 194 10.19 -28.69 -6.70
C PHE A 194 10.92 -27.52 -6.03
N THR A 195 12.17 -27.25 -6.43
CA THR A 195 12.97 -26.12 -5.93
C THR A 195 12.36 -24.79 -6.36
N GLY A 196 11.84 -24.69 -7.59
CA GLY A 196 11.12 -23.52 -8.08
C GLY A 196 9.85 -23.23 -7.27
N PHE A 197 9.08 -24.27 -6.94
CA PHE A 197 7.91 -24.16 -6.07
C PHE A 197 8.27 -23.69 -4.66
N VAL A 198 9.24 -24.35 -4.02
CA VAL A 198 9.69 -24.00 -2.67
C VAL A 198 10.19 -22.56 -2.63
N THR A 199 11.01 -22.17 -3.60
CA THR A 199 11.56 -20.80 -3.67
C THR A 199 10.46 -19.78 -3.94
N GLY A 200 9.49 -20.09 -4.82
CA GLY A 200 8.32 -19.25 -5.05
C GLY A 200 7.44 -19.08 -3.81
N ALA A 201 7.24 -20.14 -3.02
CA ALA A 201 6.52 -20.07 -1.75
C ALA A 201 7.25 -19.19 -0.72
N LEU A 202 8.59 -19.31 -0.64
CA LEU A 202 9.42 -18.45 0.21
C LEU A 202 9.35 -16.98 -0.20
N VAL A 203 9.35 -16.71 -1.51
CA VAL A 203 9.15 -15.37 -2.07
C VAL A 203 7.78 -14.81 -1.68
N LEU A 204 6.71 -15.60 -1.76
CA LEU A 204 5.36 -15.16 -1.35
C LEU A 204 5.29 -14.80 0.13
N LEU A 205 6.01 -15.52 0.99
CA LEU A 205 6.09 -15.26 2.43
C LEU A 205 7.00 -14.06 2.77
N ALA A 206 7.98 -13.79 1.92
CA ALA A 206 8.85 -12.62 2.00
C ALA A 206 8.25 -11.37 1.32
N ALA A 207 7.24 -11.54 0.45
CA ALA A 207 6.58 -10.46 -0.27
C ALA A 207 6.06 -9.32 0.62
N PRO A 208 5.56 -9.57 1.85
CA PRO A 208 5.27 -8.50 2.81
C PRO A 208 6.45 -7.53 2.97
N ILE A 209 7.69 -8.01 3.17
CA ILE A 209 8.89 -7.16 3.34
C ILE A 209 9.05 -6.17 2.17
N LEU A 210 8.84 -6.66 0.94
CA LEU A 210 9.02 -5.87 -0.28
C LEU A 210 7.98 -4.76 -0.43
N ILE A 211 6.84 -4.88 0.25
CA ILE A 211 5.71 -3.94 0.16
C ILE A 211 5.54 -3.13 1.44
N CYS A 212 6.12 -3.60 2.55
CA CYS A 212 6.08 -2.98 3.86
C CYS A 212 6.54 -1.52 3.86
N TRP A 213 7.32 -1.06 2.87
CA TRP A 213 7.67 0.36 2.75
C TRP A 213 6.63 1.18 1.98
N LEU A 214 5.95 0.60 0.99
CA LEU A 214 5.07 1.31 0.07
C LEU A 214 3.64 1.46 0.60
N THR A 215 3.03 0.39 1.11
CA THR A 215 1.66 0.45 1.66
C THR A 215 1.52 1.49 2.76
N PRO A 216 2.46 1.59 3.72
CA PRO A 216 2.43 2.64 4.72
C PRO A 216 2.60 4.06 4.18
N VAL A 217 3.39 4.26 3.11
CA VAL A 217 3.52 5.57 2.45
C VAL A 217 2.18 5.99 1.85
N VAL A 218 1.50 5.06 1.16
CA VAL A 218 0.16 5.29 0.59
C VAL A 218 -0.84 5.62 1.70
N TRP A 219 -0.82 4.88 2.81
CA TRP A 219 -1.67 5.17 3.96
C TRP A 219 -1.37 6.53 4.56
N THR A 220 -0.09 6.90 4.71
CA THR A 220 0.27 8.22 5.25
C THR A 220 -0.15 9.36 4.34
N ILE A 221 -0.08 9.21 3.01
CA ILE A 221 -0.58 10.22 2.06
C ILE A 221 -2.10 10.34 2.17
N LYS A 222 -2.81 9.21 2.22
CA LYS A 222 -4.27 9.16 2.35
C LYS A 222 -4.75 9.83 3.65
N ASP A 223 -4.05 9.55 4.74
CA ASP A 223 -4.49 9.96 6.07
C ASP A 223 -3.99 11.36 6.42
N ALA A 224 -2.98 11.85 5.69
CA ALA A 224 -2.62 13.26 5.69
C ALA A 224 -3.68 14.14 5.01
N GLN A 225 -4.62 13.57 4.25
CA GLN A 225 -5.70 14.27 3.52
C GLN A 225 -5.19 15.44 2.68
N ILE A 226 -4.22 15.14 1.84
CA ILE A 226 -3.72 16.09 0.85
C ILE A 226 -4.71 16.12 -0.31
N LYS A 227 -5.26 17.29 -0.61
CA LYS A 227 -6.19 17.52 -1.70
C LYS A 227 -5.63 18.49 -2.72
N TYR A 228 -6.21 18.48 -3.91
CA TYR A 228 -5.79 19.40 -4.96
C TYR A 228 -6.93 19.83 -5.86
N ILE A 229 -6.86 21.09 -6.28
CA ILE A 229 -7.81 21.70 -7.20
C ILE A 229 -7.12 21.91 -8.55
N LYS A 230 -7.77 21.43 -9.61
CA LYS A 230 -7.35 21.62 -11.00
C LYS A 230 -7.88 22.95 -11.57
N PRO A 231 -7.39 23.39 -12.74
CA PRO A 231 -7.83 24.65 -13.37
C PRO A 231 -9.34 24.71 -13.66
N ASN A 232 -10.00 23.56 -13.74
CA ASN A 232 -11.44 23.43 -13.89
C ASN A 232 -12.22 23.52 -12.56
N ASN A 233 -11.56 23.93 -11.47
CA ASN A 233 -12.12 24.06 -10.11
C ASN A 233 -12.75 22.77 -9.54
N LEU A 234 -12.40 21.62 -10.08
CA LEU A 234 -12.78 20.34 -9.49
C LEU A 234 -11.76 19.97 -8.40
N ASP A 235 -12.30 19.62 -7.23
CA ASP A 235 -11.53 19.10 -6.10
C ASP A 235 -11.28 17.60 -6.25
N TYR A 236 -10.09 17.17 -5.88
CA TYR A 236 -9.66 15.79 -5.97
C TYR A 236 -8.78 15.42 -4.77
N GLU A 237 -8.98 14.21 -4.28
CA GLU A 237 -8.08 13.64 -3.28
C GLU A 237 -6.81 13.10 -3.93
N LEU A 238 -5.65 13.45 -3.38
CA LEU A 238 -4.38 12.88 -3.83
C LEU A 238 -4.34 11.37 -3.58
N SER A 239 -4.92 10.89 -2.49
CA SER A 239 -5.09 9.45 -2.19
C SER A 239 -5.71 8.69 -3.34
N ASP A 240 -6.77 9.23 -3.95
CA ASP A 240 -7.47 8.56 -5.04
C ASP A 240 -6.63 8.49 -6.30
N LYS A 241 -5.82 9.54 -6.57
CA LYS A 241 -4.90 9.53 -7.70
C LYS A 241 -3.73 8.57 -7.47
N VAL A 242 -3.18 8.51 -6.25
CA VAL A 242 -2.18 7.51 -5.84
C VAL A 242 -2.76 6.10 -5.98
N ARG A 243 -4.02 5.89 -5.57
CA ARG A 243 -4.73 4.62 -5.69
C ARG A 243 -5.19 4.30 -7.13
N ARG A 244 -5.05 5.20 -8.09
CA ARG A 244 -5.28 4.94 -9.53
C ARG A 244 -4.00 4.89 -10.35
N SER A 245 -2.86 5.17 -9.73
CA SER A 245 -1.54 5.16 -10.35
C SER A 245 -1.11 3.74 -10.76
N VAL A 246 -0.01 3.65 -11.53
CA VAL A 246 0.59 2.37 -11.99
C VAL A 246 0.73 1.38 -10.84
N ILE A 247 1.09 1.89 -9.67
CA ILE A 247 1.26 1.13 -8.44
C ILE A 247 -0.02 0.36 -8.06
N SER A 248 -1.21 0.97 -8.15
CA SER A 248 -2.46 0.28 -7.81
C SER A 248 -2.95 -0.71 -8.86
N ARG A 249 -2.56 -0.51 -10.13
CA ARG A 249 -2.85 -1.46 -11.21
C ARG A 249 -2.07 -2.76 -11.07
N PHE A 250 -0.91 -2.73 -10.42
CA PHE A 250 -0.18 -3.93 -9.99
C PHE A 250 -0.78 -4.58 -8.73
N PHE A 251 -1.64 -3.89 -7.99
CA PHE A 251 -2.21 -4.32 -6.72
C PHE A 251 -3.67 -4.78 -6.81
N GLY A 252 -4.17 -5.11 -8.00
CA GLY A 252 -5.57 -5.47 -8.23
C GLY A 252 -5.74 -6.87 -8.84
N LEU A 253 -6.67 -7.00 -9.79
CA LEU A 253 -6.98 -8.26 -10.48
C LEU A 253 -5.76 -8.92 -11.16
N SER A 254 -4.78 -8.14 -11.57
CA SER A 254 -3.51 -8.62 -12.15
C SER A 254 -2.75 -9.55 -11.19
N ALA A 255 -2.78 -9.27 -9.89
CA ALA A 255 -2.20 -10.11 -8.85
C ALA A 255 -2.86 -11.49 -8.78
N TRP A 256 -4.20 -11.50 -8.88
CA TRP A 256 -5.00 -12.72 -8.87
C TRP A 256 -4.75 -13.55 -10.11
N PHE A 257 -4.69 -12.93 -11.29
CA PHE A 257 -4.36 -13.63 -12.54
C PHE A 257 -2.92 -14.17 -12.54
N ALA A 258 -1.96 -13.42 -12.01
CA ALA A 258 -0.58 -13.90 -11.86
C ALA A 258 -0.51 -15.13 -10.93
N GLY A 259 -1.26 -15.12 -9.82
CA GLY A 259 -1.34 -16.27 -8.91
C GLY A 259 -2.03 -17.48 -9.53
N ILE A 260 -3.14 -17.28 -10.23
CA ILE A 260 -3.83 -18.36 -10.97
C ILE A 260 -2.88 -18.96 -12.01
N SER A 261 -2.19 -18.13 -12.80
CA SER A 261 -1.21 -18.60 -13.80
C SER A 261 -0.10 -19.41 -13.15
N PHE A 262 0.50 -18.89 -12.07
CA PHE A 262 1.56 -19.59 -11.34
C PHE A 262 1.14 -21.00 -10.90
N PHE A 263 -0.06 -21.12 -10.32
CA PHE A 263 -0.57 -22.41 -9.86
C PHE A 263 -0.99 -23.34 -11.01
N ILE A 264 -1.54 -22.82 -12.11
CA ILE A 264 -1.82 -23.63 -13.30
C ILE A 264 -0.53 -24.25 -13.83
N ASP A 265 0.52 -23.44 -14.00
CA ASP A 265 1.81 -23.92 -14.49
C ASP A 265 2.41 -24.95 -13.54
N LEU A 266 2.28 -24.74 -12.22
CA LEU A 266 2.74 -25.69 -11.21
C LEU A 266 1.98 -27.02 -11.28
N ILE A 267 0.66 -26.99 -11.31
CA ILE A 267 -0.18 -28.19 -11.33
C ILE A 267 0.08 -29.00 -12.61
N SER A 268 0.31 -28.31 -13.73
CA SER A 268 0.65 -28.94 -15.01
C SER A 268 2.01 -29.65 -14.96
N GLU A 269 3.04 -29.03 -14.37
CA GLU A 269 4.37 -29.65 -14.23
C GLU A 269 4.38 -30.83 -13.27
N LEU A 270 3.57 -30.77 -12.22
CA LEU A 270 3.40 -31.87 -11.26
C LEU A 270 2.66 -33.08 -11.86
N GLN A 271 2.20 -33.01 -13.12
CA GLN A 271 1.52 -34.09 -13.81
C GLN A 271 0.31 -34.64 -13.03
N VAL A 272 -0.33 -33.78 -12.21
CA VAL A 272 -1.50 -34.18 -11.39
C VAL A 272 -2.65 -34.65 -12.27
N PHE A 273 -2.75 -34.08 -13.48
CA PHE A 273 -3.69 -34.52 -14.51
C PHE A 273 -2.91 -34.94 -15.76
N ASN A 274 -2.80 -36.25 -15.97
CA ASN A 274 -2.07 -36.82 -17.11
C ASN A 274 -2.85 -36.82 -18.43
N ASN A 275 -4.11 -36.38 -18.43
CA ASN A 275 -4.98 -36.41 -19.62
C ASN A 275 -5.29 -34.99 -20.10
N SER A 276 -5.11 -34.73 -21.38
CA SER A 276 -5.44 -33.45 -22.05
C SER A 276 -6.94 -33.37 -22.40
N SER A 277 -7.82 -33.57 -21.43
CA SER A 277 -9.27 -33.41 -21.61
C SER A 277 -9.73 -32.02 -21.19
N PHE A 278 -10.82 -31.51 -21.75
CA PHE A 278 -11.41 -30.24 -21.30
C PHE A 278 -11.72 -30.26 -19.79
N ALA A 279 -12.15 -31.40 -19.26
CA ALA A 279 -12.44 -31.59 -17.84
C ALA A 279 -11.19 -31.44 -16.95
N SER A 280 -10.00 -31.85 -17.41
CA SER A 280 -8.77 -31.68 -16.65
C SER A 280 -8.33 -30.22 -16.63
N THR A 281 -8.45 -29.48 -17.73
CA THR A 281 -8.16 -28.04 -17.77
C THR A 281 -9.05 -27.26 -16.82
N VAL A 282 -10.35 -27.57 -16.77
CA VAL A 282 -11.29 -26.95 -15.84
C VAL A 282 -10.93 -27.30 -14.39
N ALA A 283 -10.60 -28.55 -14.09
CA ALA A 283 -10.17 -28.97 -12.76
C ALA A 283 -8.87 -28.28 -12.30
N MET A 284 -7.88 -28.13 -13.19
CA MET A 284 -6.64 -27.39 -12.92
C MET A 284 -6.91 -25.93 -12.58
N PHE A 285 -7.83 -25.27 -13.30
CA PHE A 285 -8.23 -23.90 -12.99
C PHE A 285 -8.84 -23.76 -11.60
N PHE A 286 -9.76 -24.66 -11.20
CA PHE A 286 -10.34 -24.63 -9.86
C PHE A 286 -9.34 -24.94 -8.75
N LEU A 287 -8.41 -25.88 -8.97
CA LEU A 287 -7.32 -26.16 -8.04
C LEU A 287 -6.35 -24.98 -7.92
N ALA A 288 -6.08 -24.27 -9.01
CA ALA A 288 -5.27 -23.06 -8.98
C ALA A 288 -5.95 -21.95 -8.17
N ILE A 289 -7.26 -21.74 -8.36
CA ILE A 289 -8.05 -20.82 -7.52
C ILE A 289 -7.96 -21.21 -6.05
N LEU A 290 -8.14 -22.49 -5.73
CA LEU A 290 -8.03 -23.00 -4.37
C LEU A 290 -6.64 -22.73 -3.79
N GLY A 291 -5.58 -22.96 -4.57
CA GLY A 291 -4.20 -22.65 -4.19
C GLY A 291 -4.00 -21.17 -3.85
N VAL A 292 -4.51 -20.27 -4.70
CA VAL A 292 -4.46 -18.82 -4.43
C VAL A 292 -5.23 -18.47 -3.16
N ILE A 293 -6.42 -19.04 -2.94
CA ILE A 293 -7.21 -18.81 -1.71
C ILE A 293 -6.43 -19.26 -0.47
N ILE A 294 -5.81 -20.44 -0.50
CA ILE A 294 -5.02 -20.96 0.62
C ILE A 294 -3.84 -20.04 0.91
N VAL A 295 -3.06 -19.64 -0.11
CA VAL A 295 -1.94 -18.71 0.07
C VAL A 295 -2.41 -17.37 0.62
N THR A 296 -3.55 -16.86 0.14
CA THR A 296 -4.15 -15.61 0.63
C THR A 296 -4.47 -15.71 2.13
N ILE A 297 -5.09 -16.81 2.56
CA ILE A 297 -5.42 -17.06 3.97
C ILE A 297 -4.14 -17.15 4.82
N LEU A 298 -3.09 -17.82 4.32
CA LEU A 298 -1.81 -17.92 5.03
C LEU A 298 -1.11 -16.56 5.16
N ALA A 299 -1.11 -15.75 4.10
CA ALA A 299 -0.54 -14.40 4.12
C ALA A 299 -1.37 -13.44 4.99
N PHE A 300 -2.67 -13.65 5.11
CA PHE A 300 -3.62 -12.78 5.83
C PHE A 300 -3.18 -12.52 7.27
N GLY A 301 -2.80 -13.57 8.01
CA GLY A 301 -2.41 -13.44 9.42
C GLY A 301 -1.16 -12.56 9.59
N THR A 302 -0.11 -12.85 8.82
CA THR A 302 1.16 -12.12 8.85
C THR A 302 0.99 -10.66 8.46
N LEU A 303 0.19 -10.39 7.43
CA LEU A 303 -0.14 -9.05 7.00
C LEU A 303 -0.98 -8.32 8.04
N TYR A 304 -2.02 -8.97 8.58
CA TYR A 304 -2.84 -8.40 9.63
C TYR A 304 -2.01 -7.92 10.83
N LEU A 305 -1.13 -8.79 11.35
CA LEU A 305 -0.24 -8.45 12.46
C LEU A 305 0.68 -7.29 12.11
N PHE A 306 1.32 -7.33 10.93
CA PHE A 306 2.20 -6.25 10.47
C PHE A 306 1.47 -4.90 10.39
N GLY A 307 0.29 -4.86 9.75
CA GLY A 307 -0.48 -3.63 9.61
C GLY A 307 -0.95 -3.08 10.96
N MET A 308 -1.36 -3.96 11.88
CA MET A 308 -1.73 -3.58 13.25
C MET A 308 -0.54 -2.99 14.02
N LEU A 309 0.63 -3.62 13.96
CA LEU A 309 1.85 -3.12 14.59
C LEU A 309 2.23 -1.74 14.03
N TYR A 310 2.18 -1.58 12.71
CA TYR A 310 2.48 -0.31 12.06
C TYR A 310 1.54 0.81 12.52
N LEU A 311 0.22 0.58 12.44
CA LEU A 311 -0.78 1.56 12.83
C LEU A 311 -0.65 1.92 14.31
N ASN A 312 -0.48 0.92 15.19
CA ASN A 312 -0.46 1.13 16.63
C ASN A 312 0.75 1.95 17.12
N PHE A 313 1.93 1.74 16.53
CA PHE A 313 3.17 2.30 17.05
C PHE A 313 3.68 3.52 16.30
N PHE A 314 3.36 3.65 15.01
CA PHE A 314 4.10 4.59 14.17
C PHE A 314 3.26 5.49 13.29
N HIS A 315 2.10 5.02 12.83
CA HIS A 315 1.37 5.71 11.78
C HIS A 315 0.88 7.11 12.20
N GLU A 316 0.31 7.22 13.40
CA GLU A 316 -0.20 8.48 13.94
C GLU A 316 0.86 9.59 13.93
N LYS A 317 2.03 9.30 14.50
CA LYS A 317 3.18 10.22 14.54
C LYS A 317 3.57 10.67 13.14
N ARG A 318 3.59 9.77 12.16
CA ARG A 318 4.03 10.08 10.80
C ARG A 318 3.05 10.94 10.02
N VAL A 319 1.76 10.67 10.15
CA VAL A 319 0.72 11.51 9.53
C VAL A 319 0.81 12.92 10.10
N ASN A 320 0.92 13.05 11.42
CA ASN A 320 1.05 14.35 12.07
C ASN A 320 2.37 15.06 11.73
N ASP A 321 3.50 14.34 11.67
CA ASP A 321 4.79 14.89 11.22
C ASP A 321 4.72 15.39 9.76
N LEU A 322 4.04 14.65 8.87
CA LEU A 322 3.89 15.05 7.47
C LEU A 322 2.97 16.27 7.34
N ARG A 323 1.79 16.25 7.99
CA ARG A 323 0.85 17.38 7.99
C ARG A 323 1.50 18.64 8.57
N GLY A 324 2.22 18.51 9.68
CA GLY A 324 2.93 19.62 10.31
C GLY A 324 4.01 20.24 9.43
N LYS A 325 4.75 19.43 8.66
CA LYS A 325 5.74 19.95 7.70
C LYS A 325 5.10 20.55 6.46
N LEU A 326 4.05 19.92 5.93
CA LEU A 326 3.37 20.40 4.73
C LEU A 326 2.66 21.72 4.96
N SER A 327 2.17 22.00 6.16
CA SER A 327 1.51 23.27 6.47
C SER A 327 2.41 24.49 6.46
N GLU A 328 3.73 24.29 6.49
CA GLU A 328 4.70 25.35 6.26
C GLU A 328 4.73 25.80 4.78
N ILE A 329 4.15 25.02 3.87
CA ILE A 329 4.28 25.17 2.42
C ILE A 329 2.93 25.33 1.72
N ILE A 330 1.93 24.53 2.12
CA ILE A 330 0.60 24.53 1.53
C ILE A 330 -0.45 24.91 2.57
N PRO A 331 -1.49 25.68 2.19
CA PRO A 331 -2.49 26.14 3.13
C PRO A 331 -3.42 25.01 3.58
N TYR A 332 -4.06 25.23 4.73
CA TYR A 332 -5.22 24.46 5.14
C TYR A 332 -6.48 25.01 4.48
N ALA A 333 -7.42 24.12 4.16
CA ALA A 333 -8.75 24.49 3.71
C ALA A 333 -9.79 23.43 4.10
N GLN A 334 -11.06 23.82 4.03
CA GLN A 334 -12.20 22.93 4.17
C GLN A 334 -12.81 22.66 2.80
N THR A 335 -13.07 21.38 2.51
CA THR A 335 -13.90 21.02 1.36
C THR A 335 -15.36 21.15 1.77
N ASN A 336 -16.10 22.06 1.13
CA ASN A 336 -17.49 22.42 1.44
C ASN A 336 -17.70 23.36 2.63
N ALA A 337 -16.92 24.44 2.74
CA ALA A 337 -17.49 25.67 3.27
C ALA A 337 -18.55 26.14 2.26
N ILE A 338 -19.77 25.59 2.34
CA ILE A 338 -20.94 26.33 1.89
C ILE A 338 -20.84 27.61 2.70
N VAL A 339 -20.59 28.72 2.02
CA VAL A 339 -20.67 30.05 2.57
C VAL A 339 -22.05 30.14 3.23
N SER A 340 -22.10 29.96 4.55
CA SER A 340 -23.29 30.23 5.35
C SER A 340 -23.38 31.74 5.52
N GLU A 341 -23.54 32.45 4.41
CA GLU A 341 -23.86 33.89 4.37
C GLU A 341 -25.32 34.15 4.81
N GLU A 342 -26.09 33.13 5.18
CA GLU A 342 -27.45 33.29 5.73
C GLU A 342 -27.51 33.41 7.26
N SER A 343 -26.38 33.57 7.98
CA SER A 343 -26.41 33.78 9.44
C SER A 343 -26.02 35.19 9.92
N GLU A 344 -25.76 36.14 9.00
CA GLU A 344 -25.52 37.56 9.36
C GLU A 344 -26.76 38.47 9.21
N TYR A 345 -27.95 37.90 8.96
CA TYR A 345 -29.23 38.65 8.96
C TYR A 345 -30.19 38.16 10.04
N LEU A 346 -29.72 37.94 11.27
CA LEU A 346 -30.61 37.79 12.44
C LEU A 346 -29.90 38.28 13.72
N ILE A 347 -29.62 39.59 13.83
CA ILE A 347 -29.79 40.40 15.06
C ILE A 347 -30.28 41.78 14.65
#